data_AF-A0A2X3HIL2-F1
#
_entry.id   AF-A0A2X3HIL2-F1
#
_cell.length_a   1.000
_cell.length_b   1.000
_cell.length_c   1.000
_cell.angle_alpha   90.00
_cell.angle_beta   90.00
_cell.angle_gamma   90.00
#
_symmetry.space_group_name_H-M   'P 1'
#
loop_
_entity.id
_entity.type
_entity.pdbx_description
1 polymer ?
#
loop_
_entity_poly.entity_id
_entity_poly.type
_entity_poly.pdbx_seq_one_letter_code
_entity_poly.pdbx_strand_id
1 'polypeptide(L)'
;MMTYDMNGAWTPNSAHQTALYGNPADPNYSSGFSVDQTVTYLKNQGVPSDKIVIGAAFYTRGWNKVAAGQDPLHPGLFQPAEKNNKDADQSPTYGAPNASPLTVGDGGRAGGVWPYRLLDQLKTKSPDLVEYFDDVAKAPYMYSKTTGEFYTYDNVRSIGYKTNYVKEKGLGGVISWSQSQDKATTSTKRDELTNAIKTGLFGSTSLPSNQTVYSDLNLTVSVTPYSENGVGYEITVKNNEKADETNDVLKSIEFAQETVKLPKFYIPVSANETLTAGDYKAGTVQTGNGYVTVDLASVYDGQQIPQGASYSFRLKSSASSVDVNRISRIDLTQRMSKTGAEFSRQTVFGGGAINPDPSDTTAPTVPTNVTASNVTDKTLTLTWNASTDNTKVAGYQVFRNDVLVGTVATPSFNDSNLTADTTYSYKVKAYDAAGNLSNSSTALSVKTSSQTTPPESNTWNASTAYSGGDIVTYEGKTYKAKWWTQGNIPGTEQWGPWELIS
;
A
#
# COMPACT_ATOMS: atom_id res chain seq x y z
N MET A 1 -3.02 13.12 5.31
CA MET A 1 -2.90 14.59 5.37
C MET A 1 -1.86 15.04 4.36
N MET A 2 -2.08 16.14 3.64
CA MET A 2 -1.18 16.62 2.58
C MET A 2 -0.10 17.57 3.16
N THR A 3 0.90 17.04 3.87
CA THR A 3 2.03 17.84 4.40
C THR A 3 3.13 18.05 3.37
N TYR A 4 2.70 18.46 2.19
CA TYR A 4 3.50 18.90 1.05
C TYR A 4 2.74 20.09 0.43
N ASP A 5 3.32 20.77 -0.55
CA ASP A 5 2.75 22.03 -1.07
C ASP A 5 2.55 23.10 0.00
N MET A 6 3.33 23.04 1.07
CA MET A 6 3.31 24.03 2.16
C MET A 6 3.84 25.39 1.69
N ASN A 7 4.79 25.36 0.76
CA ASN A 7 5.34 26.51 0.08
C ASN A 7 5.49 26.23 -1.41
N GLY A 8 5.38 27.29 -2.21
CA GLY A 8 5.52 27.23 -3.67
C GLY A 8 5.49 28.62 -4.28
N ALA A 9 5.62 28.68 -5.61
CA ALA A 9 5.72 29.92 -6.39
C ALA A 9 4.45 30.79 -6.41
N TRP A 10 3.43 30.48 -5.60
CA TRP A 10 2.39 31.44 -5.22
C TRP A 10 2.85 32.45 -4.15
N THR A 11 4.02 32.24 -3.54
CA THR A 11 4.68 33.17 -2.62
C THR A 11 5.95 33.77 -3.25
N PRO A 12 6.32 35.01 -2.89
CA PRO A 12 7.48 35.69 -3.49
C PRO A 12 8.84 35.19 -3.01
N ASN A 13 8.89 34.40 -1.93
CA ASN A 13 10.14 33.93 -1.33
C ASN A 13 10.25 32.42 -1.46
N SER A 14 11.46 31.92 -1.73
CA SER A 14 11.77 30.49 -1.68
C SER A 14 11.61 29.94 -0.27
N ALA A 15 11.11 28.71 -0.14
CA ALA A 15 10.96 28.02 1.14
C ALA A 15 10.82 26.51 0.91
N HIS A 16 10.78 25.74 1.99
CA HIS A 16 10.61 24.29 1.90
C HIS A 16 9.16 23.90 1.67
N GLN A 17 8.87 23.08 0.66
CA GLN A 17 7.48 22.68 0.38
C GLN A 17 6.95 21.57 1.30
N THR A 18 7.83 20.86 2.00
CA THR A 18 7.48 19.64 2.75
C THR A 18 8.42 19.37 3.94
N ALA A 19 8.90 20.45 4.57
CA ALA A 19 9.80 20.37 5.72
C ALA A 19 9.21 19.56 6.89
N LEU A 20 10.06 18.76 7.55
CA LEU A 20 9.64 18.02 8.74
C LEU A 20 9.38 18.96 9.91
N TYR A 21 10.33 19.85 10.19
CA TYR A 21 10.22 20.87 11.23
C TYR A 21 10.19 22.27 10.61
N GLY A 22 9.53 23.22 11.28
CA GLY A 22 9.61 24.62 10.89
C GLY A 22 11.01 25.17 11.18
N ASN A 23 11.59 25.89 10.23
CA ASN A 23 12.83 26.63 10.47
C ASN A 23 12.48 28.04 11.00
N PRO A 24 12.93 28.45 12.20
CA PRO A 24 12.66 29.78 12.73
C PRO A 24 13.19 30.94 11.86
N ALA A 25 14.13 30.67 10.95
CA ALA A 25 14.60 31.65 9.96
C ALA A 25 13.62 31.86 8.79
N ASP A 26 12.61 31.00 8.64
CA ASP A 26 11.55 31.17 7.65
C ASP A 26 10.69 32.39 8.03
N PRO A 27 10.58 33.42 7.16
CA PRO A 27 9.70 34.56 7.38
C PRO A 27 8.23 34.18 7.62
N ASN A 28 7.82 33.00 7.13
CA ASN A 28 6.47 32.46 7.29
C ASN A 28 6.36 31.41 8.41
N TYR A 29 7.37 31.27 9.28
CA TYR A 29 7.39 30.26 10.35
C TYR A 29 6.11 30.24 11.22
N SER A 30 5.57 31.43 11.53
CA SER A 30 4.35 31.59 12.34
C SER A 30 3.08 31.10 11.65
N SER A 31 3.10 30.91 10.33
CA SER A 31 1.97 30.35 9.57
C SER A 31 1.77 28.85 9.83
N GLY A 32 2.74 28.18 10.47
CA GLY A 32 2.59 26.78 10.90
C GLY A 32 2.79 25.75 9.78
N PHE A 33 3.53 26.09 8.73
CA PHE A 33 3.65 25.29 7.51
C PHE A 33 4.83 24.30 7.53
N SER A 34 4.83 23.39 8.51
CA SER A 34 5.69 22.20 8.54
C SER A 34 4.91 20.95 8.96
N VAL A 35 5.49 19.76 8.72
CA VAL A 35 4.88 18.49 9.13
C VAL A 35 4.62 18.50 10.64
N ASP A 36 5.61 18.83 11.47
CA ASP A 36 5.51 18.79 12.92
C ASP A 36 4.49 19.81 13.48
N GLN A 37 4.47 21.04 12.95
CA GLN A 37 3.48 22.04 13.35
C GLN A 37 2.06 21.59 13.00
N THR A 38 1.87 20.97 11.83
CA THR A 38 0.55 20.44 11.42
C THR A 38 0.11 19.24 12.27
N VAL A 39 1.03 18.31 12.55
CA VAL A 39 0.76 17.16 13.43
C VAL A 39 0.43 17.64 14.84
N THR A 40 1.19 18.59 15.37
CA THR A 40 0.94 19.19 16.69
C THR A 40 -0.42 19.86 16.75
N TYR A 41 -0.79 20.64 15.72
CA TYR A 41 -2.12 21.24 15.61
C TYR A 41 -3.23 20.17 15.68
N LEU A 42 -3.16 19.12 14.86
CA LEU A 42 -4.17 18.06 14.83
C LEU A 42 -4.28 17.32 16.17
N LYS A 43 -3.16 17.04 16.83
CA LYS A 43 -3.15 16.42 18.15
C LYS A 43 -3.80 17.31 19.21
N ASN A 44 -3.56 18.62 19.15
CA ASN A 44 -4.22 19.59 20.03
C ASN A 44 -5.74 19.70 19.77
N GLN A 45 -6.19 19.35 18.56
CA GLN A 45 -7.62 19.19 18.23
C GLN A 45 -8.19 17.82 18.65
N GLY A 46 -7.41 16.96 19.30
CA GLY A 46 -7.84 15.65 19.78
C GLY A 46 -7.81 14.52 18.75
N VAL A 47 -7.17 14.72 17.58
CA VAL A 47 -7.04 13.66 16.58
C VAL A 47 -6.10 12.56 17.10
N PRO A 48 -6.54 11.28 17.14
CA PRO A 48 -5.68 10.17 17.55
C PRO A 48 -4.42 10.05 16.67
N SER A 49 -3.26 9.83 17.28
CA SER A 49 -1.97 9.84 16.56
C SER A 49 -1.91 8.77 15.47
N ASP A 50 -2.43 7.58 15.73
CA ASP A 50 -2.52 6.44 14.80
C ASP A 50 -3.44 6.71 13.60
N LYS A 51 -4.26 7.76 13.64
CA LYS A 51 -5.08 8.22 12.51
C LYS A 51 -4.42 9.32 11.67
N ILE A 52 -3.26 9.82 12.09
CA ILE A 52 -2.53 10.87 11.37
C ILE A 52 -1.50 10.20 10.43
N VAL A 53 -1.66 10.42 9.12
CA VAL A 53 -0.72 9.95 8.08
C VAL A 53 -0.08 11.16 7.42
N ILE A 54 1.25 11.29 7.52
CA ILE A 54 2.03 12.41 6.98
C ILE A 54 2.40 12.19 5.51
N GLY A 55 2.61 13.27 4.76
CA GLY A 55 2.95 13.25 3.34
C GLY A 55 4.46 13.24 3.05
N ALA A 56 4.84 12.52 1.98
CA ALA A 56 6.13 12.63 1.30
C ALA A 56 5.93 13.09 -0.15
N ALA A 57 6.69 14.11 -0.57
CA ALA A 57 6.56 14.71 -1.90
C ALA A 57 7.54 14.07 -2.88
N PHE A 58 7.06 13.31 -3.86
CA PHE A 58 7.89 12.70 -4.91
C PHE A 58 8.11 13.65 -6.10
N TYR A 59 8.03 14.95 -5.85
CA TYR A 59 8.23 16.03 -6.81
C TYR A 59 8.85 17.24 -6.15
N THR A 60 9.36 18.15 -6.98
CA THR A 60 9.80 19.47 -6.57
C THR A 60 8.70 20.51 -6.63
N ARG A 61 8.88 21.59 -5.86
CA ARG A 61 8.38 22.93 -6.17
C ARG A 61 9.57 23.85 -6.30
N GLY A 62 9.45 24.91 -7.10
CA GLY A 62 10.61 25.76 -7.35
C GLY A 62 10.30 27.19 -7.72
N TRP A 63 11.30 28.04 -7.50
CA TRP A 63 11.27 29.47 -7.80
C TRP A 63 12.43 29.81 -8.73
N ASN A 64 12.23 30.83 -9.55
CA ASN A 64 13.23 31.34 -10.49
C ASN A 64 13.83 32.64 -9.99
N LYS A 65 15.09 32.89 -10.36
CA LYS A 65 15.84 34.12 -10.00
C LYS A 65 15.79 34.45 -8.51
N VAL A 66 15.93 33.41 -7.69
CA VAL A 66 16.01 33.56 -6.24
C VAL A 66 17.35 34.19 -5.88
N ALA A 67 17.31 35.28 -5.12
CA ALA A 67 18.51 35.94 -4.61
C ALA A 67 19.32 34.97 -3.74
N ALA A 68 20.65 35.06 -3.78
CA ALA A 68 21.50 34.13 -3.01
C ALA A 68 21.38 34.32 -1.48
N GLY A 69 21.01 35.52 -1.02
CA GLY A 69 21.00 35.85 0.40
C GLY A 69 22.41 36.02 0.98
N GLN A 70 22.48 36.16 2.30
CA GLN A 70 23.73 36.39 3.03
C GLN A 70 24.29 35.14 3.72
N ASP A 71 23.49 34.07 3.87
CA ASP A 71 23.94 32.80 4.45
C ASP A 71 24.70 31.99 3.38
N PRO A 72 26.03 31.83 3.49
CA PRO A 72 26.80 31.09 2.51
C PRO A 72 26.58 29.57 2.60
N LEU A 73 26.07 29.05 3.72
CA LEU A 73 25.79 27.63 3.93
C LEU A 73 24.42 27.25 3.36
N HIS A 74 23.47 28.17 3.38
CA HIS A 74 22.12 27.96 2.84
C HIS A 74 21.73 29.03 1.81
N PRO A 75 22.48 29.14 0.70
CA PRO A 75 22.19 30.15 -0.31
C PRO A 75 20.81 29.91 -0.92
N GLY A 76 20.11 30.99 -1.21
CA GLY A 76 18.80 30.97 -1.85
C GLY A 76 17.66 30.49 -0.97
N LEU A 77 17.86 30.10 0.30
CA LEU A 77 16.79 29.70 1.20
C LEU A 77 16.15 30.92 1.88
N PHE A 78 14.82 31.01 1.86
CA PHE A 78 14.05 32.14 2.40
C PHE A 78 14.37 33.49 1.75
N GLN A 79 14.72 33.46 0.46
CA GLN A 79 15.12 34.64 -0.30
C GLN A 79 14.07 35.02 -1.35
N PRO A 80 14.00 36.31 -1.73
CA PRO A 80 13.06 36.77 -2.75
C PRO A 80 13.37 36.19 -4.13
N ALA A 81 12.31 35.87 -4.87
CA ALA A 81 12.30 35.41 -6.26
C ALA A 81 11.74 36.49 -7.20
N GLU A 82 11.95 36.36 -8.50
CA GLU A 82 11.42 37.27 -9.51
C GLU A 82 10.34 36.63 -10.38
N LYS A 83 9.34 37.42 -10.80
CA LYS A 83 8.31 36.98 -11.77
C LYS A 83 8.82 37.07 -13.21
N ASN A 84 9.74 36.18 -13.59
CA ASN A 84 10.35 36.18 -14.92
C ASN A 84 9.92 34.99 -15.80
N ASN A 85 8.95 34.21 -15.34
CA ASN A 85 8.38 33.06 -16.05
C ASN A 85 6.87 33.21 -16.15
N LYS A 86 6.19 32.26 -16.80
CA LYS A 86 4.72 32.27 -16.97
C LYS A 86 4.08 30.96 -16.52
N ASP A 87 2.92 31.07 -15.89
CA ASP A 87 2.03 29.93 -15.65
C ASP A 87 1.27 29.55 -16.95
N ALA A 88 0.49 28.45 -16.91
CA ALA A 88 -0.23 27.95 -18.08
C ALA A 88 -1.17 28.99 -18.72
N ASP A 89 -1.77 29.85 -17.91
CA ASP A 89 -2.63 30.96 -18.33
C ASP A 89 -1.87 32.22 -18.80
N GLN A 90 -0.55 32.12 -18.98
CA GLN A 90 0.36 33.19 -19.38
C GLN A 90 0.58 34.29 -18.34
N SER A 91 0.01 34.18 -17.15
CA SER A 91 0.27 35.14 -16.07
C SER A 91 1.72 35.04 -15.57
N PRO A 92 2.37 36.18 -15.21
CA PRO A 92 3.72 36.15 -14.66
C PRO A 92 3.79 35.39 -13.34
N THR A 93 4.77 34.50 -13.21
CA THR A 93 4.94 33.63 -12.04
C THR A 93 6.38 33.67 -11.53
N TYR A 94 6.54 33.44 -10.22
CA TYR A 94 7.85 33.22 -9.60
C TYR A 94 8.44 31.84 -9.93
N GLY A 95 7.65 30.96 -10.56
CA GLY A 95 7.98 29.55 -10.73
C GLY A 95 9.20 29.30 -11.60
N ALA A 96 10.05 28.37 -11.15
CA ALA A 96 11.15 27.84 -11.97
C ALA A 96 10.61 27.05 -13.19
N PRO A 97 11.46 26.74 -14.19
CA PRO A 97 11.07 25.85 -15.28
C PRO A 97 10.57 24.48 -14.76
N ASN A 98 9.46 24.01 -15.33
CA ASN A 98 8.89 22.68 -15.08
C ASN A 98 9.61 21.60 -15.90
N ALA A 99 9.42 20.32 -15.53
CA ALA A 99 9.95 19.19 -16.30
C ALA A 99 9.48 19.21 -17.77
N SER A 100 8.19 19.48 -17.95
CA SER A 100 7.55 19.75 -19.24
C SER A 100 7.07 21.20 -19.27
N PRO A 101 7.29 21.95 -20.36
CA PRO A 101 6.72 23.29 -20.51
C PRO A 101 5.19 23.27 -20.34
N LEU A 102 4.65 24.24 -19.62
CA LEU A 102 3.20 24.42 -19.49
C LEU A 102 2.64 25.01 -20.79
N THR A 103 1.47 24.54 -21.19
CA THR A 103 0.71 25.02 -22.35
C THR A 103 -0.64 25.60 -21.92
N VAL A 104 -1.21 26.48 -22.75
CA VAL A 104 -2.52 27.09 -22.45
C VAL A 104 -3.58 26.00 -22.39
N GLY A 105 -4.29 25.91 -21.26
CA GLY A 105 -5.28 24.87 -20.99
C GLY A 105 -4.80 23.81 -19.98
N ASP A 106 -3.51 23.77 -19.66
CA ASP A 106 -3.01 22.94 -18.56
C ASP A 106 -3.48 23.49 -17.21
N GLY A 107 -3.91 22.61 -16.31
CA GLY A 107 -4.32 22.95 -14.94
C GLY A 107 -3.17 23.30 -13.98
N GLY A 108 -2.00 23.70 -14.50
CA GLY A 108 -0.78 23.91 -13.72
C GLY A 108 -0.48 25.38 -13.44
N ARG A 109 -0.39 25.73 -12.15
CA ARG A 109 0.14 27.02 -11.66
C ARG A 109 1.27 26.78 -10.67
N ALA A 110 2.08 27.81 -10.44
CA ALA A 110 3.21 27.78 -9.50
C ALA A 110 4.23 26.70 -9.85
N GLY A 111 5.00 26.99 -10.91
CA GLY A 111 5.95 26.09 -11.56
C GLY A 111 7.12 25.58 -10.72
N GLY A 112 8.13 25.02 -11.41
CA GLY A 112 9.25 24.32 -10.80
C GLY A 112 8.92 22.89 -10.38
N VAL A 113 7.94 22.26 -11.05
CA VAL A 113 7.49 20.90 -10.76
C VAL A 113 8.25 19.89 -11.61
N TRP A 114 9.05 19.08 -10.93
CA TRP A 114 9.78 17.95 -11.49
C TRP A 114 9.47 16.68 -10.70
N PRO A 115 9.03 15.60 -11.36
CA PRO A 115 9.01 14.28 -10.75
C PRO A 115 10.40 13.90 -10.24
N TYR A 116 10.48 13.24 -9.08
CA TYR A 116 11.74 12.83 -8.46
C TYR A 116 12.61 11.97 -9.41
N ARG A 117 11.99 11.10 -10.22
CA ARG A 117 12.67 10.31 -11.27
C ARG A 117 13.33 11.13 -12.37
N LEU A 118 13.05 12.43 -12.47
CA LEU A 118 13.60 13.33 -13.49
C LEU A 118 14.63 14.32 -12.93
N LEU A 119 15.04 14.20 -11.66
CA LEU A 119 16.02 15.14 -11.09
C LEU A 119 17.40 15.05 -11.76
N ASP A 120 17.80 13.89 -12.27
CA ASP A 120 19.05 13.77 -13.06
C ASP A 120 18.94 14.55 -14.38
N GLN A 121 17.75 14.59 -15.00
CA GLN A 121 17.49 15.40 -16.20
C GLN A 121 17.47 16.88 -15.86
N LEU A 122 16.92 17.26 -14.71
CA LEU A 122 16.98 18.64 -14.21
C LEU A 122 18.43 19.09 -14.02
N LYS A 123 19.25 18.30 -13.32
CA LYS A 123 20.69 18.56 -13.15
C LYS A 123 21.45 18.61 -14.48
N THR A 124 21.01 17.86 -15.49
CA THR A 124 21.58 17.96 -16.86
C THR A 124 21.23 19.29 -17.53
N LYS A 125 20.02 19.83 -17.33
CA LYS A 125 19.60 21.13 -17.88
C LYS A 125 20.22 22.31 -17.16
N SER A 126 20.42 22.20 -15.86
CA SER A 126 21.01 23.24 -15.00
C SER A 126 22.20 22.64 -14.23
N PRO A 127 23.37 22.48 -14.90
CA PRO A 127 24.51 21.73 -14.38
C PRO A 127 25.17 22.34 -13.14
N ASP A 128 24.84 23.58 -12.81
CA ASP A 128 25.32 24.29 -11.63
C ASP A 128 24.34 24.26 -10.44
N LEU A 129 23.23 23.50 -10.55
CA LEU A 129 22.36 23.20 -9.41
C LEU A 129 23.12 22.33 -8.40
N VAL A 130 23.28 22.87 -7.19
CA VAL A 130 23.88 22.18 -6.05
C VAL A 130 22.79 21.82 -5.05
N GLU A 131 22.80 20.59 -4.53
CA GLU A 131 21.92 20.16 -3.45
C GLU A 131 22.48 20.62 -2.09
N TYR A 132 21.63 21.26 -1.31
CA TYR A 132 21.87 21.70 0.06
C TYR A 132 20.86 21.01 0.98
N PHE A 133 21.16 20.97 2.28
CA PHE A 133 20.28 20.38 3.27
C PHE A 133 20.11 21.31 4.46
N ASP A 134 18.87 21.70 4.74
CA ASP A 134 18.52 22.43 5.94
C ASP A 134 18.40 21.44 7.10
N ASP A 135 19.43 21.38 7.96
CA ASP A 135 19.46 20.48 9.11
C ASP A 135 18.45 20.89 10.20
N VAL A 136 17.93 22.12 10.24
CA VAL A 136 16.86 22.50 11.17
C VAL A 136 15.54 21.92 10.70
N ALA A 137 15.19 22.14 9.43
CA ALA A 137 13.94 21.69 8.83
C ALA A 137 13.91 20.20 8.46
N LYS A 138 15.09 19.57 8.39
CA LYS A 138 15.34 18.23 7.83
C LYS A 138 14.85 18.11 6.37
N ALA A 139 15.12 19.13 5.57
CA ALA A 139 14.61 19.25 4.21
C ALA A 139 15.73 19.54 3.20
N PRO A 140 15.82 18.80 2.08
CA PRO A 140 16.74 19.11 1.00
C PRO A 140 16.16 20.18 0.07
N TYR A 141 17.06 20.88 -0.60
CA TYR A 141 16.71 21.71 -1.74
C TYR A 141 17.93 21.81 -2.68
N MET A 142 17.70 22.19 -3.92
CA MET A 142 18.75 22.52 -4.88
C MET A 142 18.72 24.01 -5.20
N TYR A 143 19.89 24.61 -5.34
CA TYR A 143 20.03 26.02 -5.72
C TYR A 143 21.18 26.22 -6.70
N SER A 144 20.93 27.02 -7.74
CA SER A 144 21.94 27.47 -8.70
C SER A 144 22.35 28.90 -8.36
N LYS A 145 23.64 29.10 -8.09
CA LYS A 145 24.20 30.45 -7.85
C LYS A 145 24.27 31.29 -9.12
N THR A 146 24.25 30.68 -10.31
CA THR A 146 24.34 31.39 -11.59
C THR A 146 22.97 31.81 -12.09
N THR A 147 21.99 30.89 -12.09
CA THR A 147 20.67 31.15 -12.64
C THR A 147 19.70 31.70 -11.60
N GLY A 148 19.91 31.38 -10.32
CA GLY A 148 18.99 31.64 -9.22
C GLY A 148 17.83 30.64 -9.16
N GLU A 149 17.88 29.54 -9.91
CA GLU A 149 16.87 28.48 -9.82
C GLU A 149 16.95 27.78 -8.47
N PHE A 150 15.78 27.60 -7.83
CA PHE A 150 15.62 26.95 -6.54
C PHE A 150 14.58 25.84 -6.63
N TYR A 151 14.86 24.65 -6.10
CA TYR A 151 13.94 23.51 -6.09
C TYR A 151 13.95 22.80 -4.73
N THR A 152 12.79 22.66 -4.08
CA THR A 152 12.62 21.94 -2.79
C THR A 152 11.79 20.68 -2.98
N TYR A 153 12.11 19.59 -2.27
CA TYR A 153 11.54 18.25 -2.48
C TYR A 153 11.82 17.33 -1.27
N ASP A 154 11.42 16.06 -1.34
CA ASP A 154 11.94 15.00 -0.47
C ASP A 154 12.98 14.12 -1.18
N ASN A 155 14.02 13.71 -0.45
CA ASN A 155 14.95 12.67 -0.89
C ASN A 155 14.97 11.50 0.12
N VAL A 156 15.81 10.49 -0.13
CA VAL A 156 15.96 9.34 0.78
C VAL A 156 16.28 9.78 2.22
N ARG A 157 17.11 10.81 2.41
CA ARG A 157 17.52 11.32 3.73
C ARG A 157 16.34 11.96 4.48
N SER A 158 15.58 12.85 3.84
CA SER A 158 14.41 13.48 4.49
C SER A 158 13.29 12.50 4.80
N ILE A 159 13.06 11.51 3.91
CA ILE A 159 12.12 10.41 4.17
C ILE A 159 12.59 9.57 5.38
N GLY A 160 13.89 9.33 5.54
CA GLY A 160 14.44 8.69 6.73
C GLY A 160 14.05 9.43 8.01
N TYR A 161 14.19 10.76 8.04
CA TYR A 161 13.75 11.57 9.18
C TYR A 161 12.23 11.52 9.40
N LYS A 162 11.42 11.61 8.34
CA LYS A 162 9.96 11.55 8.41
C LYS A 162 9.46 10.21 8.95
N THR A 163 10.04 9.10 8.51
CA THR A 163 9.67 7.76 8.99
C THR A 163 10.09 7.52 10.45
N ASN A 164 11.24 8.05 10.87
CA ASN A 164 11.60 8.06 12.29
C ASN A 164 10.62 8.88 13.12
N TYR A 165 10.25 10.08 12.66
CA TYR A 165 9.24 10.90 13.30
C TYR A 165 7.89 10.19 13.44
N VAL A 166 7.44 9.46 12.40
CA VAL A 166 6.23 8.63 12.47
C VAL A 166 6.30 7.61 13.59
N LYS A 167 7.42 6.90 13.73
CA LYS A 167 7.61 5.91 14.80
C LYS A 167 7.64 6.58 16.17
N GLU A 168 8.42 7.66 16.33
CA GLU A 168 8.58 8.39 17.59
C GLU A 168 7.26 9.00 18.09
N LYS A 169 6.41 9.49 17.18
CA LYS A 169 5.14 10.11 17.52
C LYS A 169 3.95 9.15 17.49
N GLY A 170 4.17 7.87 17.16
CA GLY A 170 3.11 6.86 17.06
C GLY A 170 2.06 7.21 16.00
N LEU A 171 2.51 7.69 14.83
CA LEU A 171 1.61 8.11 13.75
C LEU A 171 1.16 6.93 12.89
N GLY A 172 0.05 7.11 12.16
CA GLY A 172 -0.55 6.08 11.31
C GLY A 172 0.26 5.70 10.06
N GLY A 173 1.27 6.50 9.67
CA GLY A 173 2.19 6.16 8.58
C GLY A 173 2.58 7.33 7.68
N VAL A 174 3.03 7.00 6.48
CA VAL A 174 3.39 7.94 5.41
C VAL A 174 2.55 7.67 4.16
N ILE A 175 2.03 8.72 3.53
CA ILE A 175 1.44 8.71 2.19
C ILE A 175 2.37 9.44 1.22
N SER A 176 2.52 8.96 -0.01
CA SER A 176 3.31 9.64 -1.05
C SER A 176 2.43 10.25 -2.13
N TRP A 177 2.79 11.45 -2.60
CA TRP A 177 2.25 12.04 -3.83
C TRP A 177 3.36 12.26 -4.85
N SER A 178 3.34 11.63 -6.03
CA SER A 178 2.64 10.37 -6.27
C SER A 178 3.60 9.27 -6.72
N GLN A 179 3.22 8.01 -6.50
CA GLN A 179 4.03 6.83 -6.78
C GLN A 179 4.65 6.82 -8.19
N SER A 180 3.93 7.34 -9.18
CA SER A 180 4.40 7.43 -10.56
C SER A 180 5.63 8.33 -10.74
N GLN A 181 5.97 9.16 -9.77
CA GLN A 181 7.08 10.10 -9.83
C GLN A 181 8.35 9.56 -9.18
N ASP A 182 8.28 8.42 -8.49
CA ASP A 182 9.42 7.76 -7.86
C ASP A 182 10.44 7.26 -8.90
N LYS A 183 11.70 7.18 -8.49
CA LYS A 183 12.81 6.72 -9.33
C LYS A 183 12.88 5.19 -9.28
N ALA A 184 13.14 4.57 -10.43
CA ALA A 184 13.42 3.14 -10.47
C ALA A 184 14.87 2.89 -10.00
N THR A 185 15.06 1.85 -9.19
CA THR A 185 16.39 1.38 -8.79
C THR A 185 16.89 0.30 -9.75
N THR A 186 17.16 -0.91 -9.26
CA THR A 186 17.44 -2.10 -10.09
C THR A 186 16.17 -2.85 -10.51
N SER A 187 15.02 -2.43 -9.98
CA SER A 187 13.70 -2.99 -10.26
C SER A 187 13.11 -2.43 -11.56
N THR A 188 12.19 -3.16 -12.20
CA THR A 188 11.33 -2.61 -13.25
C THR A 188 10.27 -1.65 -12.71
N LYS A 189 10.17 -1.53 -11.37
CA LYS A 189 9.24 -0.64 -10.67
C LYS A 189 9.96 0.63 -10.21
N ARG A 190 9.17 1.70 -10.08
CA ARG A 190 9.57 2.97 -9.46
C ARG A 190 9.49 2.81 -7.95
N ASP A 191 10.62 2.75 -7.26
CA ASP A 191 10.70 2.23 -5.90
C ASP A 191 11.77 2.83 -4.98
N GLU A 192 12.58 3.82 -5.38
CA GLU A 192 13.65 4.34 -4.52
C GLU A 192 13.11 4.97 -3.21
N LEU A 193 12.27 5.99 -3.33
CA LEU A 193 11.69 6.67 -2.16
C LEU A 193 10.67 5.77 -1.45
N THR A 194 9.98 4.91 -2.19
CA THR A 194 9.07 3.91 -1.62
C THR A 194 9.81 2.90 -0.74
N ASN A 195 10.97 2.43 -1.18
CA ASN A 195 11.84 1.55 -0.40
C ASN A 195 12.41 2.29 0.82
N ALA A 196 12.71 3.58 0.70
CA ALA A 196 13.11 4.41 1.85
C ALA A 196 11.98 4.49 2.90
N ILE A 197 10.72 4.67 2.47
CA ILE A 197 9.55 4.65 3.38
C ILE A 197 9.41 3.26 4.04
N LYS A 198 9.43 2.18 3.25
CA LYS A 198 9.33 0.80 3.75
C LYS A 198 10.42 0.49 4.77
N THR A 199 11.66 0.82 4.43
CA THR A 199 12.82 0.55 5.29
C THR A 199 12.78 1.42 6.54
N GLY A 200 12.39 2.68 6.44
CA GLY A 200 12.28 3.57 7.59
C GLY A 200 11.22 3.14 8.60
N LEU A 201 10.06 2.67 8.12
CA LEU A 201 8.95 2.25 8.99
C LEU A 201 9.09 0.81 9.49
N PHE A 202 9.58 -0.12 8.66
CA PHE A 202 9.54 -1.56 8.94
C PHE A 202 10.92 -2.23 8.88
N GLY A 203 11.99 -1.51 8.52
CA GLY A 203 13.32 -2.10 8.38
C GLY A 203 13.31 -3.27 7.38
N SER A 204 13.89 -4.40 7.78
CA SER A 204 13.90 -5.64 7.00
C SER A 204 12.64 -6.51 7.18
N THR A 205 11.73 -6.17 8.11
CA THR A 205 10.57 -7.02 8.39
C THR A 205 9.61 -7.05 7.21
N SER A 206 8.87 -8.15 7.10
CA SER A 206 7.71 -8.25 6.20
C SER A 206 6.66 -7.23 6.61
N LEU A 207 5.97 -6.67 5.62
CA LEU A 207 4.83 -5.80 5.89
C LEU A 207 3.69 -6.62 6.51
N PRO A 208 2.95 -6.07 7.48
CA PRO A 208 1.76 -6.72 8.01
C PRO A 208 0.75 -6.94 6.87
N SER A 209 0.23 -8.17 6.77
CA SER A 209 -0.85 -8.50 5.84
C SER A 209 -2.17 -8.12 6.48
N ASN A 210 -2.81 -7.07 5.96
CA ASN A 210 -4.19 -6.75 6.33
C ASN A 210 -5.11 -7.33 5.26
N GLN A 211 -6.13 -8.08 5.69
CA GLN A 211 -7.16 -8.54 4.77
C GLN A 211 -7.94 -7.31 4.27
N THR A 212 -7.90 -7.07 2.96
CA THR A 212 -8.78 -6.06 2.37
C THR A 212 -10.21 -6.60 2.44
N VAL A 213 -11.04 -5.94 3.24
CA VAL A 213 -12.47 -6.20 3.30
C VAL A 213 -13.14 -5.33 2.26
N TYR A 214 -13.96 -5.94 1.42
CA TYR A 214 -14.79 -5.24 0.45
C TYR A 214 -16.25 -5.41 0.86
N SER A 215 -17.04 -4.36 0.67
CA SER A 215 -18.49 -4.50 0.75
C SER A 215 -19.00 -5.22 -0.50
N ASP A 216 -19.91 -6.17 -0.29
CA ASP A 216 -20.63 -6.80 -1.38
C ASP A 216 -21.54 -5.77 -2.07
N LEU A 217 -21.72 -5.92 -3.38
CA LEU A 217 -22.67 -5.14 -4.14
C LEU A 217 -24.03 -5.79 -4.06
N ASN A 218 -25.08 -4.99 -4.00
CA ASN A 218 -26.46 -5.46 -4.07
C ASN A 218 -26.79 -5.93 -5.49
N LEU A 219 -26.51 -7.20 -5.79
CA LEU A 219 -26.74 -7.81 -7.09
C LEU A 219 -27.83 -8.88 -7.04
N THR A 220 -28.63 -8.97 -8.10
CA THR A 220 -29.48 -10.14 -8.38
C THR A 220 -28.96 -10.82 -9.62
N VAL A 221 -28.66 -12.12 -9.53
CA VAL A 221 -28.34 -12.93 -10.71
C VAL A 221 -29.43 -13.96 -10.96
N SER A 222 -29.86 -14.08 -12.20
CA SER A 222 -30.77 -15.13 -12.65
C SER A 222 -30.11 -16.02 -13.67
N VAL A 223 -30.39 -17.32 -13.60
CA VAL A 223 -29.90 -18.33 -14.53
C VAL A 223 -31.10 -19.00 -15.17
N THR A 224 -31.23 -18.89 -16.48
CA THR A 224 -32.36 -19.43 -17.24
C THR A 224 -31.87 -20.43 -18.29
N PRO A 225 -32.30 -21.70 -18.25
CA PRO A 225 -32.01 -22.66 -19.30
C PRO A 225 -32.57 -22.22 -20.66
N TYR A 226 -31.86 -22.49 -21.76
CA TYR A 226 -32.35 -22.33 -23.12
C TYR A 226 -32.07 -23.58 -23.98
N SER A 227 -32.81 -23.74 -25.08
CA SER A 227 -32.69 -24.87 -26.01
C SER A 227 -32.65 -24.48 -27.50
N GLU A 228 -32.47 -23.20 -27.81
CA GLU A 228 -32.34 -22.66 -29.17
C GLU A 228 -30.93 -22.94 -29.73
N ASN A 229 -30.81 -23.72 -30.81
CA ASN A 229 -29.53 -24.05 -31.48
C ASN A 229 -28.47 -24.71 -30.55
N GLY A 230 -28.94 -25.56 -29.65
CA GLY A 230 -28.18 -26.22 -28.60
C GLY A 230 -28.80 -25.94 -27.24
N VAL A 231 -28.25 -26.54 -26.19
CA VAL A 231 -28.70 -26.31 -24.81
C VAL A 231 -27.68 -25.49 -24.03
N GLY A 232 -28.14 -24.68 -23.08
CA GLY A 232 -27.26 -23.80 -22.32
C GLY A 232 -27.99 -22.97 -21.27
N TYR A 233 -27.28 -22.00 -20.72
CA TYR A 233 -27.77 -21.11 -19.68
C TYR A 233 -27.62 -19.65 -20.12
N GLU A 234 -28.69 -18.88 -20.01
CA GLU A 234 -28.64 -17.42 -20.04
C GLU A 234 -28.47 -16.92 -18.61
N ILE A 235 -27.38 -16.20 -18.36
CA ILE A 235 -27.06 -15.61 -17.06
C ILE A 235 -27.28 -14.12 -17.16
N THR A 236 -28.15 -13.59 -16.32
CA THR A 236 -28.42 -12.15 -16.23
C THR A 236 -28.00 -11.61 -14.87
N VAL A 237 -27.15 -10.60 -14.87
CA VAL A 237 -26.70 -9.88 -13.69
C VAL A 237 -27.40 -8.54 -13.64
N LYS A 238 -28.17 -8.30 -12.59
CA LYS A 238 -28.78 -7.01 -12.27
C LYS A 238 -28.00 -6.36 -11.14
N ASN A 239 -27.55 -5.13 -11.38
CA ASN A 239 -27.06 -4.27 -10.32
C ASN A 239 -28.25 -3.51 -9.70
N ASN A 240 -28.58 -3.79 -8.44
CA ASN A 240 -29.68 -3.16 -7.71
C ASN A 240 -29.25 -1.94 -6.89
N GLU A 241 -27.96 -1.59 -6.92
CA GLU A 241 -27.46 -0.37 -6.30
C GLU A 241 -28.15 0.87 -6.88
N LYS A 242 -28.18 1.94 -6.09
CA LYS A 242 -28.85 3.20 -6.40
C LYS A 242 -27.96 4.35 -5.97
N ALA A 243 -27.89 5.39 -6.81
CA ALA A 243 -27.25 6.63 -6.39
C ALA A 243 -28.07 7.28 -5.28
N ASP A 244 -27.56 7.23 -4.04
CA ASP A 244 -28.17 7.86 -2.88
C ASP A 244 -27.58 9.27 -2.65
N GLU A 245 -26.38 9.53 -3.16
CA GLU A 245 -25.67 10.79 -2.96
C GLU A 245 -26.09 11.89 -3.95
N THR A 246 -26.25 13.10 -3.41
CA THR A 246 -26.71 14.30 -4.14
C THR A 246 -25.59 15.27 -4.47
N ASN A 247 -24.47 15.22 -3.74
CA ASN A 247 -23.29 16.04 -4.01
C ASN A 247 -22.53 15.50 -5.22
N ASP A 248 -22.26 16.34 -6.23
CA ASP A 248 -21.64 15.90 -7.50
C ASP A 248 -20.32 15.14 -7.32
N VAL A 249 -19.48 15.54 -6.36
CA VAL A 249 -18.19 14.88 -6.09
C VAL A 249 -18.42 13.53 -5.44
N LEU A 250 -19.19 13.49 -4.36
CA LEU A 250 -19.44 12.26 -3.62
C LEU A 250 -20.25 11.26 -4.46
N LYS A 251 -21.19 11.74 -5.28
CA LYS A 251 -21.95 10.95 -6.26
C LYS A 251 -21.05 10.27 -7.29
N SER A 252 -19.98 10.95 -7.74
CA SER A 252 -19.02 10.33 -8.66
C SER A 252 -18.24 9.17 -8.00
N ILE A 253 -17.97 9.29 -6.70
CA ILE A 253 -17.28 8.27 -5.90
C ILE A 253 -18.23 7.09 -5.65
N GLU A 254 -19.46 7.36 -5.24
CA GLU A 254 -20.52 6.37 -5.02
C GLU A 254 -20.80 5.59 -6.31
N PHE A 255 -21.05 6.30 -7.43
CA PHE A 255 -21.26 5.67 -8.73
C PHE A 255 -20.10 4.76 -9.11
N ALA A 256 -18.86 5.22 -8.90
CA ALA A 256 -17.70 4.40 -9.13
C ALA A 256 -17.70 3.18 -8.20
N GLN A 257 -17.93 3.32 -6.90
CA GLN A 257 -17.95 2.21 -5.95
C GLN A 257 -19.00 1.16 -6.28
N GLU A 258 -20.21 1.59 -6.63
CA GLU A 258 -21.39 0.74 -6.83
C GLU A 258 -21.51 0.16 -8.24
N THR A 259 -20.66 0.58 -9.17
CA THR A 259 -20.58 -0.03 -10.50
C THR A 259 -19.78 -1.33 -10.45
N VAL A 260 -20.35 -2.42 -10.98
CA VAL A 260 -19.60 -3.65 -11.25
C VAL A 260 -18.58 -3.38 -12.36
N LYS A 261 -17.28 -3.57 -12.09
CA LYS A 261 -16.20 -3.26 -13.04
C LYS A 261 -15.43 -4.50 -13.48
N LEU A 262 -15.28 -4.63 -14.80
CA LEU A 262 -14.52 -5.69 -15.47
C LEU A 262 -14.81 -7.08 -14.86
N PRO A 263 -16.10 -7.45 -14.75
CA PRO A 263 -16.51 -8.62 -14.01
C PRO A 263 -15.90 -9.90 -14.60
N LYS A 264 -15.53 -10.80 -13.70
CA LYS A 264 -15.17 -12.16 -14.05
C LYS A 264 -15.90 -13.14 -13.14
N PHE A 265 -16.62 -14.06 -13.76
CA PHE A 265 -17.46 -15.03 -13.09
C PHE A 265 -16.75 -16.37 -12.96
N TYR A 266 -17.00 -17.06 -11.85
CA TYR A 266 -16.54 -18.42 -11.60
C TYR A 266 -17.76 -19.30 -11.32
N ILE A 267 -17.91 -20.33 -12.14
CA ILE A 267 -19.07 -21.22 -12.13
C ILE A 267 -18.54 -22.64 -11.95
N PRO A 268 -18.76 -23.30 -10.80
CA PRO A 268 -18.41 -24.71 -10.64
C PRO A 268 -19.27 -25.54 -11.61
N VAL A 269 -18.66 -26.53 -12.26
CA VAL A 269 -19.34 -27.45 -13.17
C VAL A 269 -19.00 -28.89 -12.82
N SER A 270 -19.91 -29.82 -13.09
CA SER A 270 -19.66 -31.26 -12.91
C SER A 270 -18.54 -31.74 -13.84
N ALA A 271 -17.80 -32.79 -13.44
CA ALA A 271 -16.59 -33.26 -14.12
C ALA A 271 -16.76 -33.61 -15.62
N ASN A 272 -17.99 -33.84 -16.08
CA ASN A 272 -18.30 -34.28 -17.45
C ASN A 272 -19.07 -33.24 -18.28
N GLU A 273 -19.36 -32.04 -17.75
CA GLU A 273 -20.04 -30.96 -18.48
C GLU A 273 -19.05 -29.82 -18.76
N THR A 274 -18.97 -29.39 -20.03
CA THR A 274 -18.21 -28.20 -20.41
C THR A 274 -19.16 -27.09 -20.80
N LEU A 275 -18.84 -25.87 -20.36
CA LEU A 275 -19.55 -24.67 -20.81
C LEU A 275 -18.62 -23.83 -21.69
N THR A 276 -19.10 -23.44 -22.86
CA THR A 276 -18.42 -22.52 -23.77
C THR A 276 -19.24 -21.24 -23.93
N ALA A 277 -18.69 -20.23 -24.59
CA ALA A 277 -19.47 -19.05 -24.98
C ALA A 277 -20.67 -19.49 -25.85
N GLY A 278 -21.87 -19.13 -25.42
CA GLY A 278 -23.12 -19.33 -26.17
C GLY A 278 -23.46 -18.15 -27.07
N ASP A 279 -22.90 -16.98 -26.77
CA ASP A 279 -22.94 -15.77 -27.58
C ASP A 279 -21.64 -14.95 -27.42
N TYR A 280 -21.51 -13.86 -28.18
CA TYR A 280 -20.35 -12.96 -28.06
C TYR A 280 -20.35 -12.17 -26.74
N LYS A 281 -21.48 -12.11 -26.02
CA LYS A 281 -21.64 -11.35 -24.77
C LYS A 281 -20.94 -12.05 -23.60
N ALA A 282 -20.74 -13.36 -23.67
CA ALA A 282 -19.99 -14.11 -22.66
C ALA A 282 -18.47 -13.83 -22.66
N GLY A 283 -17.95 -13.11 -23.65
CA GLY A 283 -16.53 -12.78 -23.70
C GLY A 283 -15.62 -14.01 -23.75
N THR A 284 -14.61 -14.05 -22.88
CA THR A 284 -13.67 -15.18 -22.83
C THR A 284 -14.16 -16.22 -21.83
N VAL A 285 -14.51 -17.41 -22.32
CA VAL A 285 -14.95 -18.55 -21.50
C VAL A 285 -13.85 -19.61 -21.47
N GLN A 286 -13.41 -20.00 -20.27
CA GLN A 286 -12.36 -21.01 -20.08
C GLN A 286 -12.80 -22.04 -19.04
N THR A 287 -12.41 -23.29 -19.25
CA THR A 287 -12.66 -24.39 -18.30
C THR A 287 -11.33 -24.83 -17.68
N GLY A 288 -11.27 -24.94 -16.36
CA GLY A 288 -10.09 -25.43 -15.65
C GLY A 288 -10.25 -25.41 -14.13
N ASN A 289 -9.48 -26.24 -13.42
CA ASN A 289 -9.44 -26.27 -11.94
C ASN A 289 -10.81 -26.46 -11.24
N GLY A 290 -11.75 -27.16 -11.90
CA GLY A 290 -13.09 -27.43 -11.38
C GLY A 290 -14.11 -26.29 -11.56
N TYR A 291 -13.80 -25.28 -12.36
CA TYR A 291 -14.71 -24.18 -12.68
C TYR A 291 -14.67 -23.82 -14.18
N VAL A 292 -15.75 -23.20 -14.63
CA VAL A 292 -15.78 -22.37 -15.82
C VAL A 292 -15.62 -20.92 -15.40
N THR A 293 -14.70 -20.22 -16.04
CA THR A 293 -14.54 -18.78 -15.88
C THR A 293 -15.13 -18.04 -17.07
N VAL A 294 -15.90 -16.99 -16.82
CA VAL A 294 -16.43 -16.08 -17.84
C VAL A 294 -15.82 -14.71 -17.58
N ASP A 295 -14.96 -14.24 -18.48
CA ASP A 295 -14.27 -12.96 -18.38
C ASP A 295 -14.83 -11.97 -19.41
N LEU A 296 -15.48 -10.90 -18.92
CA LEU A 296 -16.09 -9.88 -19.76
C LEU A 296 -15.13 -8.74 -20.18
N ALA A 297 -13.83 -8.80 -19.85
CA ALA A 297 -12.87 -7.75 -20.17
C ALA A 297 -12.74 -7.45 -21.67
N SER A 298 -13.07 -8.41 -22.54
CA SER A 298 -13.08 -8.23 -24.00
C SER A 298 -14.39 -7.66 -24.55
N VAL A 299 -15.46 -7.57 -23.75
CA VAL A 299 -16.80 -7.20 -24.21
C VAL A 299 -17.15 -5.79 -23.77
N TYR A 300 -17.18 -4.83 -24.70
CA TYR A 300 -17.35 -3.40 -24.39
C TYR A 300 -18.55 -3.13 -23.45
N ASP A 301 -19.73 -3.62 -23.80
CA ASP A 301 -20.96 -3.42 -23.00
C ASP A 301 -20.99 -4.21 -21.68
N GLY A 302 -20.12 -5.22 -21.53
CA GLY A 302 -20.03 -6.07 -20.33
C GLY A 302 -18.94 -5.62 -19.35
N GLN A 303 -18.11 -4.64 -19.73
CA GLN A 303 -17.01 -4.15 -18.89
C GLN A 303 -17.49 -3.35 -17.68
N GLN A 304 -18.71 -2.80 -17.72
CA GLN A 304 -19.30 -2.08 -16.60
C GLN A 304 -20.80 -2.40 -16.51
N ILE A 305 -21.28 -2.67 -15.30
CA ILE A 305 -22.71 -2.77 -14.99
C ILE A 305 -23.02 -1.69 -13.95
N PRO A 306 -23.38 -0.48 -14.39
CA PRO A 306 -23.72 0.63 -13.49
C PRO A 306 -24.90 0.32 -12.57
N GLN A 307 -25.09 1.17 -11.56
CA GLN A 307 -26.28 1.17 -10.70
C GLN A 307 -27.57 1.05 -11.54
N GLY A 308 -28.45 0.14 -11.17
CA GLY A 308 -29.71 -0.10 -11.87
C GLY A 308 -29.59 -0.75 -13.27
N ALA A 309 -28.39 -1.04 -13.78
CA ALA A 309 -28.23 -1.70 -15.08
C ALA A 309 -28.33 -3.24 -14.97
N SER A 310 -28.60 -3.88 -16.10
CA SER A 310 -28.53 -5.34 -16.23
C SER A 310 -27.62 -5.72 -17.39
N TYR A 311 -26.94 -6.86 -17.26
CA TYR A 311 -26.17 -7.46 -18.34
C TYR A 311 -26.47 -8.96 -18.44
N SER A 312 -26.73 -9.44 -19.66
CA SER A 312 -27.05 -10.84 -19.93
C SER A 312 -26.07 -11.43 -20.94
N PHE A 313 -25.63 -12.66 -20.68
CA PHE A 313 -24.79 -13.44 -21.59
C PHE A 313 -25.21 -14.91 -21.58
N ARG A 314 -24.90 -15.64 -22.66
CA ARG A 314 -25.24 -17.06 -22.80
C ARG A 314 -24.00 -17.95 -22.72
N LEU A 315 -24.14 -19.07 -22.02
CA LEU A 315 -23.19 -20.18 -22.03
C LEU A 315 -23.83 -21.39 -22.69
N LYS A 316 -23.10 -22.04 -23.60
CA LYS A 316 -23.52 -23.27 -24.26
C LYS A 316 -22.95 -24.47 -23.51
N SER A 317 -23.79 -25.47 -23.22
CA SER A 317 -23.39 -26.72 -22.58
C SER A 317 -23.07 -27.80 -23.60
N SER A 318 -22.11 -28.68 -23.27
CA SER A 318 -21.86 -29.93 -24.00
C SER A 318 -22.87 -31.04 -23.71
N ALA A 319 -23.68 -30.90 -22.65
CA ALA A 319 -24.67 -31.89 -22.27
C ALA A 319 -25.86 -31.93 -23.26
N SER A 320 -26.64 -33.02 -23.23
CA SER A 320 -27.86 -33.17 -24.04
C SER A 320 -29.06 -32.40 -23.48
N SER A 321 -29.03 -32.05 -22.19
CA SER A 321 -30.02 -31.24 -21.48
C SER A 321 -29.33 -30.43 -20.39
N VAL A 322 -29.99 -29.37 -19.94
CA VAL A 322 -29.51 -28.47 -18.88
C VAL A 322 -30.61 -28.28 -17.85
N ASP A 323 -30.20 -28.05 -16.60
CA ASP A 323 -31.07 -27.74 -15.47
C ASP A 323 -30.35 -26.73 -14.60
N VAL A 324 -31.03 -25.65 -14.19
CA VAL A 324 -30.45 -24.60 -13.35
C VAL A 324 -29.84 -25.14 -12.06
N ASN A 325 -30.36 -26.25 -11.52
CA ASN A 325 -29.84 -26.90 -10.32
C ASN A 325 -28.42 -27.47 -10.50
N ARG A 326 -27.91 -27.57 -11.74
CA ARG A 326 -26.52 -27.94 -12.02
C ARG A 326 -25.54 -26.79 -11.78
N ILE A 327 -26.02 -25.55 -11.72
CA ILE A 327 -25.23 -24.39 -11.32
C ILE A 327 -25.45 -24.17 -9.83
N SER A 328 -24.56 -24.75 -9.02
CA SER A 328 -24.65 -24.67 -7.55
C SER A 328 -24.34 -23.26 -7.02
N ARG A 329 -23.51 -22.51 -7.72
CA ARG A 329 -23.02 -21.19 -7.30
C ARG A 329 -22.47 -20.40 -8.48
N ILE A 330 -22.56 -19.08 -8.43
CA ILE A 330 -21.76 -18.20 -9.27
C ILE A 330 -21.05 -17.20 -8.37
N ASP A 331 -19.72 -17.15 -8.48
CA ASP A 331 -18.94 -16.06 -7.88
C ASP A 331 -18.62 -14.99 -8.90
N LEU A 332 -18.70 -13.75 -8.47
CA LEU A 332 -18.26 -12.59 -9.22
C LEU A 332 -17.02 -12.01 -8.55
N THR A 333 -16.03 -11.67 -9.37
CA THR A 333 -14.88 -10.83 -9.00
C THR A 333 -14.82 -9.61 -9.92
N GLN A 334 -14.09 -8.58 -9.51
CA GLN A 334 -13.93 -7.33 -10.24
C GLN A 334 -12.47 -6.99 -10.48
N ARG A 335 -12.19 -6.10 -11.44
CA ARG A 335 -10.84 -5.53 -11.67
C ARG A 335 -10.92 -4.03 -11.99
N MET A 336 -9.85 -3.31 -11.66
CA MET A 336 -9.69 -1.89 -12.01
C MET A 336 -9.10 -1.69 -13.42
N SER A 337 -8.42 -2.70 -13.95
CA SER A 337 -7.90 -2.73 -15.31
C SER A 337 -8.02 -4.14 -15.89
N LYS A 338 -8.00 -4.27 -17.22
CA LYS A 338 -8.26 -5.56 -17.91
C LYS A 338 -7.29 -6.68 -17.47
N THR A 339 -6.08 -6.32 -17.05
CA THR A 339 -5.03 -7.23 -16.60
C THR A 339 -4.69 -7.07 -15.11
N GLY A 340 -5.49 -6.28 -14.38
CA GLY A 340 -5.26 -6.01 -12.96
C GLY A 340 -5.61 -7.19 -12.06
N ALA A 341 -5.23 -7.07 -10.79
CA ALA A 341 -5.60 -8.04 -9.78
C ALA A 341 -7.12 -8.07 -9.56
N GLU A 342 -7.67 -9.26 -9.36
CA GLU A 342 -9.07 -9.47 -9.00
C GLU A 342 -9.32 -9.05 -7.54
N PHE A 343 -10.46 -8.42 -7.28
CA PHE A 343 -10.89 -8.01 -5.95
C PHE A 343 -12.41 -8.18 -5.77
N SER A 344 -12.92 -7.96 -4.56
CA SER A 344 -14.36 -8.07 -4.21
C SER A 344 -15.01 -9.38 -4.69
N ARG A 345 -14.43 -10.53 -4.33
CA ARG A 345 -15.08 -11.81 -4.63
C ARG A 345 -16.35 -11.94 -3.79
N GLN A 346 -17.49 -12.02 -4.46
CA GLN A 346 -18.81 -12.20 -3.85
C GLN A 346 -19.58 -13.32 -4.53
N THR A 347 -20.40 -14.04 -3.76
CA THR A 347 -21.30 -15.05 -4.31
C THR A 347 -22.58 -14.36 -4.76
N VAL A 348 -22.92 -14.45 -6.05
CA VAL A 348 -24.00 -13.66 -6.66
C VAL A 348 -25.19 -14.51 -7.12
N PHE A 349 -25.03 -15.83 -7.18
CA PHE A 349 -26.10 -16.79 -7.46
C PHE A 349 -25.89 -18.05 -6.64
N GLY A 350 -26.96 -18.69 -6.20
CA GLY A 350 -26.91 -19.82 -5.28
C GLY A 350 -26.48 -19.35 -3.88
N GLY A 351 -25.58 -20.07 -3.22
CA GLY A 351 -24.95 -19.56 -2.00
C GLY A 351 -25.68 -19.83 -0.68
N GLY A 352 -26.54 -20.86 -0.64
CA GLY A 352 -26.50 -21.71 0.56
C GLY A 352 -25.07 -22.23 0.74
N ALA A 353 -24.65 -22.59 1.97
CA ALA A 353 -23.38 -23.30 2.18
C ALA A 353 -23.20 -24.32 1.05
N ILE A 354 -22.03 -24.30 0.39
CA ILE A 354 -21.68 -25.13 -0.77
C ILE A 354 -22.47 -26.42 -0.64
N ASN A 355 -23.54 -26.61 -1.43
CA ASN A 355 -24.18 -27.91 -1.37
C ASN A 355 -23.22 -28.78 -2.16
N PRO A 356 -22.45 -29.66 -1.50
CA PRO A 356 -21.73 -30.67 -2.24
C PRO A 356 -22.71 -31.49 -3.03
N ASP A 357 -22.19 -32.38 -3.85
CA ASP A 357 -22.89 -33.63 -4.04
C ASP A 357 -23.35 -34.16 -2.65
N PRO A 358 -24.66 -34.21 -2.31
CA PRO A 358 -25.10 -34.72 -1.02
C PRO A 358 -24.79 -36.21 -0.83
N SER A 359 -24.23 -36.87 -1.86
CA SER A 359 -23.65 -38.21 -1.73
C SER A 359 -22.19 -38.23 -1.25
N ASP A 360 -21.47 -37.10 -1.27
CA ASP A 360 -20.09 -37.05 -0.79
C ASP A 360 -20.05 -37.06 0.75
N THR A 361 -19.75 -38.24 1.26
CA THR A 361 -19.64 -38.54 2.70
C THR A 361 -18.20 -38.84 3.11
N THR A 362 -17.24 -38.66 2.19
CA THR A 362 -15.83 -38.96 2.44
C THR A 362 -15.14 -37.69 2.90
N ALA A 363 -14.49 -37.72 4.07
CA ALA A 363 -13.73 -36.58 4.55
C ALA A 363 -12.34 -36.49 3.89
N PRO A 364 -11.78 -35.27 3.75
CA PRO A 364 -10.39 -35.09 3.34
C PRO A 364 -9.40 -35.83 4.23
N THR A 365 -8.23 -36.14 3.66
CA THR A 365 -7.11 -36.66 4.44
C THR A 365 -6.63 -35.65 5.49
N VAL A 366 -6.17 -36.17 6.63
CA VAL A 366 -5.69 -35.34 7.74
C VAL A 366 -4.46 -34.54 7.30
N PRO A 367 -4.40 -33.21 7.56
CA PRO A 367 -3.20 -32.43 7.33
C PRO A 367 -1.99 -33.01 8.07
N THR A 368 -0.87 -33.21 7.37
CA THR A 368 0.38 -33.77 7.92
C THR A 368 1.52 -32.75 7.90
N ASN A 369 2.60 -33.02 8.64
CA ASN A 369 3.78 -32.15 8.71
C ASN A 369 3.47 -30.69 9.06
N VAL A 370 2.63 -30.47 10.07
CA VAL A 370 2.38 -29.12 10.59
C VAL A 370 3.66 -28.60 11.24
N THR A 371 4.23 -27.53 10.69
CA THR A 371 5.46 -26.89 11.15
C THR A 371 5.25 -25.40 11.36
N ALA A 372 6.02 -24.79 12.26
CA ALA A 372 6.05 -23.36 12.48
C ALA A 372 7.38 -22.75 12.02
N SER A 373 7.31 -21.53 11.49
CA SER A 373 8.43 -20.69 11.08
C SER A 373 8.14 -19.23 11.43
N ASN A 374 9.11 -18.34 11.25
CA ASN A 374 8.98 -16.90 11.51
C ASN A 374 8.40 -16.58 12.90
N VAL A 375 8.79 -17.37 13.91
CA VAL A 375 8.30 -17.22 15.29
C VAL A 375 8.91 -15.97 15.92
N THR A 376 8.07 -15.00 16.26
CA THR A 376 8.44 -13.77 16.97
C THR A 376 7.80 -13.75 18.35
N ASP A 377 7.86 -12.62 19.05
CA ASP A 377 7.15 -12.39 20.31
C ASP A 377 5.63 -12.23 20.10
N LYS A 378 5.16 -11.93 18.87
CA LYS A 378 3.74 -11.66 18.57
C LYS A 378 3.16 -12.41 17.37
N THR A 379 3.97 -13.08 16.57
CA THR A 379 3.55 -13.70 15.32
C THR A 379 4.23 -15.04 15.08
N LEU A 380 3.63 -15.89 14.25
CA LEU A 380 4.28 -17.05 13.65
C LEU A 380 3.58 -17.43 12.33
N THR A 381 4.26 -18.24 11.51
CA THR A 381 3.71 -18.81 10.28
C THR A 381 3.63 -20.33 10.43
N LEU A 382 2.44 -20.90 10.28
CA LEU A 382 2.21 -22.33 10.15
C LEU A 382 2.20 -22.74 8.67
N THR A 383 2.77 -23.91 8.39
CA THR A 383 2.69 -24.60 7.10
C THR A 383 2.45 -26.09 7.31
N TRP A 384 1.82 -26.74 6.36
CA TRP A 384 1.58 -28.19 6.39
C TRP A 384 1.56 -28.77 4.98
N ASN A 385 1.55 -30.11 4.88
CA ASN A 385 1.32 -30.78 3.61
C ASN A 385 -0.15 -30.67 3.22
N ALA A 386 -0.42 -30.41 1.94
CA ALA A 386 -1.77 -30.36 1.42
C ALA A 386 -2.50 -31.70 1.60
N SER A 387 -3.75 -31.61 2.06
CA SER A 387 -4.68 -32.74 2.11
C SER A 387 -5.18 -33.10 0.70
N THR A 388 -5.70 -34.31 0.58
CA THR A 388 -6.35 -34.84 -0.63
C THR A 388 -7.76 -35.29 -0.27
N ASP A 389 -8.63 -35.34 -1.26
CA ASP A 389 -10.03 -35.72 -1.11
C ASP A 389 -10.50 -36.41 -2.40
N ASN A 390 -11.54 -37.24 -2.33
CA ASN A 390 -12.13 -37.92 -3.49
C ASN A 390 -12.71 -36.91 -4.50
N THR A 391 -13.19 -35.77 -4.02
CA THR A 391 -13.70 -34.68 -4.85
C THR A 391 -12.71 -33.52 -4.86
N LYS A 392 -12.56 -32.83 -3.73
CA LYS A 392 -11.70 -31.65 -3.59
C LYS A 392 -11.64 -31.13 -2.15
N VAL A 393 -10.43 -30.81 -1.68
CA VAL A 393 -10.25 -30.03 -0.44
C VAL A 393 -10.63 -28.57 -0.67
N ALA A 394 -11.60 -28.07 0.09
CA ALA A 394 -12.08 -26.69 0.01
C ALA A 394 -11.25 -25.72 0.87
N GLY A 395 -10.64 -26.22 1.96
CA GLY A 395 -9.72 -25.43 2.78
C GLY A 395 -9.34 -26.14 4.08
N TYR A 396 -8.83 -25.34 5.02
CA TYR A 396 -8.34 -25.78 6.31
C TYR A 396 -8.82 -24.88 7.44
N GLN A 397 -9.19 -25.48 8.56
CA GLN A 397 -9.48 -24.82 9.84
C GLN A 397 -8.26 -24.94 10.75
N VAL A 398 -7.81 -23.81 11.30
CA VAL A 398 -6.65 -23.74 12.20
C VAL A 398 -7.11 -23.44 13.61
N PHE A 399 -6.75 -24.31 14.55
CA PHE A 399 -7.10 -24.20 15.96
C PHE A 399 -5.86 -23.87 16.78
N ARG A 400 -5.98 -22.86 17.66
CA ARG A 400 -4.97 -22.49 18.66
C ARG A 400 -5.56 -22.73 20.04
N ASN A 401 -4.92 -23.56 20.84
CA ASN A 401 -5.41 -24.01 22.16
C ASN A 401 -6.87 -24.51 22.08
N ASP A 402 -7.14 -25.33 21.07
CA ASP A 402 -8.46 -25.91 20.74
C ASP A 402 -9.56 -24.89 20.36
N VAL A 403 -9.22 -23.61 20.21
CA VAL A 403 -10.11 -22.56 19.69
C VAL A 403 -9.82 -22.31 18.21
N LEU A 404 -10.85 -22.26 17.36
CA LEU A 404 -10.71 -21.90 15.94
C LEU A 404 -10.22 -20.46 15.81
N VAL A 405 -9.07 -20.25 15.18
CA VAL A 405 -8.46 -18.93 14.98
C VAL A 405 -8.41 -18.49 13.52
N GLY A 406 -8.68 -19.39 12.57
CA GLY A 406 -8.73 -19.03 11.17
C GLY A 406 -9.15 -20.16 10.25
N THR A 407 -9.57 -19.77 9.04
CA THR A 407 -9.89 -20.67 7.94
C THR A 407 -9.15 -20.19 6.69
N VAL A 408 -8.41 -21.08 6.03
CA VAL A 408 -7.55 -20.76 4.88
C VAL A 408 -7.75 -21.75 3.75
N ALA A 409 -7.65 -21.30 2.49
CA ALA A 409 -7.79 -22.16 1.32
C ALA A 409 -6.49 -22.92 0.96
N THR A 410 -5.34 -22.41 1.40
CA THR A 410 -4.01 -22.96 1.12
C THR A 410 -3.37 -23.52 2.40
N PRO A 411 -2.37 -24.41 2.30
CA PRO A 411 -1.81 -25.08 3.47
C PRO A 411 -0.80 -24.21 4.25
N SER A 412 -1.20 -22.97 4.55
CA SER A 412 -0.40 -21.98 5.26
C SER A 412 -1.27 -21.00 6.03
N PHE A 413 -0.86 -20.61 7.24
CA PHE A 413 -1.57 -19.64 8.08
C PHE A 413 -0.58 -18.76 8.85
N ASN A 414 -0.75 -17.44 8.77
CA ASN A 414 0.00 -16.49 9.58
C ASN A 414 -0.83 -16.11 10.80
N ASP A 415 -0.34 -16.44 11.98
CA ASP A 415 -0.97 -16.08 13.24
C ASP A 415 -0.30 -14.83 13.83
N SER A 416 -1.11 -13.95 14.42
CA SER A 416 -0.69 -12.65 14.94
C SER A 416 -1.37 -12.31 16.26
N ASN A 417 -0.95 -11.21 16.90
CA ASN A 417 -1.43 -10.77 18.21
C ASN A 417 -1.22 -11.83 19.31
N LEU A 418 -0.14 -12.60 19.20
CA LEU A 418 0.28 -13.54 20.24
C LEU A 418 0.91 -12.82 21.42
N THR A 419 0.90 -13.48 22.58
CA THR A 419 1.61 -13.03 23.77
C THR A 419 3.04 -13.54 23.72
N ALA A 420 3.99 -12.71 24.12
CA ALA A 420 5.40 -13.08 24.18
C ALA A 420 5.65 -14.19 25.21
N ASP A 421 6.74 -14.93 25.03
CA ASP A 421 7.15 -16.03 25.93
C ASP A 421 6.05 -17.06 26.25
N THR A 422 5.08 -17.23 25.36
CA THR A 422 3.87 -18.02 25.60
C THR A 422 3.83 -19.23 24.68
N THR A 423 3.55 -20.41 25.25
CA THR A 423 3.39 -21.65 24.48
C THR A 423 1.96 -21.81 24.00
N TYR A 424 1.81 -22.02 22.70
CA TYR A 424 0.55 -22.30 22.03
C TYR A 424 0.55 -23.70 21.45
N SER A 425 -0.61 -24.35 21.43
CA SER A 425 -0.84 -25.64 20.76
C SER A 425 -1.68 -25.43 19.51
N TYR A 426 -1.17 -25.84 18.35
CA TYR A 426 -1.85 -25.71 17.06
C TYR A 426 -2.31 -27.07 16.51
N LYS A 427 -3.53 -27.10 15.98
CA LYS A 427 -4.07 -28.24 15.21
C LYS A 427 -4.71 -27.71 13.93
N VAL A 428 -4.69 -28.52 12.88
CA VAL A 428 -5.31 -28.18 11.60
C VAL A 428 -6.27 -29.29 11.18
N LYS A 429 -7.44 -28.92 10.68
CA LYS A 429 -8.38 -29.84 10.00
C LYS A 429 -8.55 -29.39 8.56
N ALA A 430 -8.65 -30.32 7.63
CA ALA A 430 -9.10 -30.04 6.28
C ALA A 430 -10.63 -30.17 6.20
N TYR A 431 -11.26 -29.40 5.33
CA TYR A 431 -12.67 -29.55 4.98
C TYR A 431 -12.83 -29.55 3.47
N ASP A 432 -13.81 -30.29 2.99
CA ASP A 432 -14.19 -30.33 1.57
C ASP A 432 -15.36 -29.37 1.28
N ALA A 433 -15.81 -29.39 0.03
CA ALA A 433 -17.00 -28.67 -0.39
C ALA A 433 -18.29 -29.21 0.26
N ALA A 434 -18.25 -30.40 0.86
CA ALA A 434 -19.38 -31.07 1.48
C ALA A 434 -19.59 -30.78 2.96
N GLY A 435 -18.62 -30.11 3.58
CA GLY A 435 -18.59 -29.93 5.01
C GLY A 435 -18.11 -31.17 5.75
N ASN A 436 -17.61 -32.20 5.05
CA ASN A 436 -16.90 -33.29 5.69
C ASN A 436 -15.58 -32.72 6.24
N LEU A 437 -15.29 -33.04 7.50
CA LEU A 437 -14.10 -32.58 8.20
C LEU A 437 -13.16 -33.76 8.40
N SER A 438 -11.89 -33.54 8.10
CA SER A 438 -10.85 -34.48 8.50
C SER A 438 -10.78 -34.57 10.04
N ASN A 439 -10.16 -35.63 10.54
CA ASN A 439 -9.62 -35.61 11.89
C ASN A 439 -8.59 -34.48 12.05
N SER A 440 -8.35 -34.04 13.28
CA SER A 440 -7.30 -33.07 13.58
C SER A 440 -5.92 -33.63 13.26
N SER A 441 -5.02 -32.78 12.74
CA SER A 441 -3.59 -33.07 12.70
C SER A 441 -3.04 -33.39 14.09
N THR A 442 -1.85 -33.99 14.13
CA THR A 442 -1.03 -33.99 15.35
C THR A 442 -0.85 -32.55 15.84
N ALA A 443 -0.96 -32.35 17.16
CA ALA A 443 -0.79 -31.04 17.76
C ALA A 443 0.67 -30.58 17.65
N LEU A 444 0.89 -29.36 17.17
CA LEU A 444 2.19 -28.70 17.17
C LEU A 444 2.26 -27.73 18.34
N SER A 445 3.22 -27.93 19.25
CA SER A 445 3.51 -26.96 20.32
C SER A 445 4.57 -25.97 19.84
N VAL A 446 4.27 -24.66 19.94
CA VAL A 446 5.17 -23.57 19.56
C VAL A 446 5.21 -22.55 20.68
N LYS A 447 6.42 -22.17 21.13
CA LYS A 447 6.62 -21.09 22.08
C LYS A 447 7.03 -19.83 21.34
N THR A 448 6.33 -18.72 21.56
CA THR A 448 6.74 -17.41 21.04
C THR A 448 8.05 -16.97 21.68
N SER A 449 8.80 -16.15 20.96
CA SER A 449 10.03 -15.56 21.49
C SER A 449 9.69 -14.67 22.69
N SER A 450 10.62 -14.53 23.63
CA SER A 450 10.46 -13.54 24.69
C SER A 450 10.41 -12.14 24.08
N GLN A 451 9.69 -11.22 24.74
CA GLN A 451 9.60 -9.84 24.28
C GLN A 451 10.99 -9.25 24.25
N THR A 452 11.45 -8.83 23.07
CA THR A 452 12.63 -7.97 22.99
C THR A 452 12.19 -6.59 23.42
N THR A 453 12.53 -6.19 24.64
CA THR A 453 12.71 -4.77 24.90
C THR A 453 13.74 -4.28 23.89
N PRO A 454 13.47 -3.21 23.10
CA PRO A 454 14.54 -2.51 22.42
C PRO A 454 15.66 -2.29 23.44
N PRO A 455 16.94 -2.43 23.08
CA PRO A 455 18.00 -2.04 24.02
C PRO A 455 17.64 -0.64 24.53
N GLU A 456 17.71 -0.49 25.86
CA GLU A 456 17.54 0.79 26.52
C GLU A 456 18.27 1.83 25.68
N SER A 457 17.56 2.91 25.39
CA SER A 457 18.08 4.19 24.88
C SER A 457 19.57 4.14 24.60
N ASN A 458 19.97 4.35 23.34
CA ASN A 458 21.37 4.44 22.93
C ASN A 458 22.12 5.58 23.68
N THR A 459 21.57 6.22 24.71
CA THR A 459 22.26 7.22 25.51
C THR A 459 23.49 6.63 26.21
N TRP A 460 24.61 7.34 26.09
CA TRP A 460 25.87 6.95 26.72
C TRP A 460 25.72 6.86 28.25
N ASN A 461 26.29 5.81 28.84
CA ASN A 461 26.30 5.55 30.28
C ASN A 461 27.74 5.25 30.73
N ALA A 462 28.23 5.98 31.73
CA ALA A 462 29.60 5.85 32.25
C ALA A 462 29.94 4.45 32.78
N SER A 463 28.95 3.70 33.25
CA SER A 463 29.14 2.35 33.80
C SER A 463 29.10 1.23 32.76
N THR A 464 28.68 1.52 31.53
CA THR A 464 28.58 0.55 30.44
C THR A 464 29.90 0.45 29.68
N ALA A 465 30.35 -0.78 29.40
CA ALA A 465 31.48 -1.04 28.52
C ALA A 465 30.99 -1.15 27.07
N TYR A 466 31.61 -0.39 26.18
CA TYR A 466 31.32 -0.33 24.75
C TYR A 466 32.47 -0.92 23.95
N SER A 467 32.19 -1.64 22.88
CA SER A 467 33.17 -2.20 21.94
C SER A 467 33.27 -1.36 20.67
N GLY A 468 34.35 -1.53 19.91
CA GLY A 468 34.52 -0.82 18.63
C GLY A 468 33.35 -1.09 17.68
N GLY A 469 32.67 -0.03 17.25
CA GLY A 469 31.47 -0.10 16.41
C GLY A 469 30.19 0.36 17.10
N ASP A 470 30.14 0.31 18.44
CA ASP A 470 28.93 0.65 19.20
C ASP A 470 28.58 2.14 19.07
N ILE A 471 27.28 2.43 18.97
CA ILE A 471 26.76 3.78 18.73
C ILE A 471 25.98 4.24 19.95
N VAL A 472 26.32 5.44 20.44
CA VAL A 472 25.65 6.08 21.58
C VAL A 472 25.25 7.52 21.29
N THR A 473 24.28 8.05 22.03
CA THR A 473 23.87 9.45 22.03
C THR A 473 24.33 10.09 23.34
N TYR A 474 25.04 11.21 23.28
CA TYR A 474 25.44 11.99 24.46
C TYR A 474 25.28 13.47 24.13
N GLU A 475 24.58 14.22 25.00
CA GLU A 475 24.28 15.65 24.80
C GLU A 475 23.68 15.98 23.42
N GLY A 476 22.81 15.10 22.91
CA GLY A 476 22.13 15.28 21.62
C GLY A 476 22.98 15.00 20.38
N LYS A 477 24.22 14.56 20.55
CA LYS A 477 25.14 14.13 19.49
C LYS A 477 25.30 12.63 19.50
N THR A 478 25.53 12.04 18.34
CA THR A 478 25.75 10.61 18.18
C THR A 478 27.22 10.31 17.98
N TYR A 479 27.73 9.36 18.75
CA TYR A 479 29.12 8.95 18.74
C TYR A 479 29.23 7.45 18.47
N LYS A 480 30.28 7.07 17.76
CA LYS A 480 30.66 5.68 17.54
C LYS A 480 31.94 5.37 18.31
N ALA A 481 31.96 4.26 19.05
CA ALA A 481 33.17 3.79 19.70
C ALA A 481 34.16 3.29 18.65
N LYS A 482 35.40 3.80 18.67
CA LYS A 482 36.48 3.38 17.76
C LYS A 482 37.11 2.05 18.21
N TRP A 483 37.12 1.80 19.50
CA TRP A 483 37.60 0.58 20.17
C TRP A 483 36.93 0.46 21.54
N TRP A 484 37.30 -0.56 22.32
CA TRP A 484 36.72 -0.80 23.64
C TRP A 484 36.88 0.40 24.60
N THR A 485 35.81 0.81 25.28
CA THR A 485 35.83 1.92 26.23
C THR A 485 34.76 1.76 27.31
N GLN A 486 35.05 2.22 28.52
CA GLN A 486 34.10 2.31 29.63
C GLN A 486 34.42 3.59 30.41
N GLY A 487 33.40 4.38 30.73
CA GLY A 487 33.56 5.61 31.53
C GLY A 487 34.14 6.84 30.80
N ASN A 488 34.72 6.70 29.59
CA ASN A 488 35.14 7.86 28.80
C ASN A 488 33.92 8.59 28.22
N ILE A 489 33.80 9.90 28.48
CA ILE A 489 32.69 10.73 28.02
C ILE A 489 32.85 11.03 26.51
N PRO A 490 31.81 10.86 25.67
CA PRO A 490 31.91 11.18 24.24
C PRO A 490 32.14 12.67 23.98
N GLY A 491 33.12 12.99 23.13
CA GLY A 491 33.40 14.37 22.69
C GLY A 491 34.33 15.20 23.59
N THR A 492 34.80 14.67 24.72
CA THR A 492 35.71 15.41 25.64
C THR A 492 37.18 15.33 25.24
N GLU A 493 37.57 14.28 24.54
CA GLU A 493 38.97 14.00 24.19
C GLU A 493 39.15 14.00 22.67
N GLN A 494 40.01 14.89 22.15
CA GLN A 494 40.29 15.02 20.70
C GLN A 494 40.76 13.70 20.05
N TRP A 495 41.46 12.86 20.83
CA TRP A 495 41.96 11.55 20.39
C TRP A 495 41.36 10.38 21.19
N GLY A 496 40.28 10.63 21.94
CA GLY A 496 39.65 9.64 22.81
C GLY A 496 38.90 8.54 22.05
N PRO A 497 38.23 7.61 22.74
CA PRO A 497 37.66 6.41 22.13
C PRO A 497 36.40 6.66 21.28
N TRP A 498 35.83 7.87 21.31
CA TRP A 498 34.59 8.21 20.62
C TRP A 498 34.84 9.02 19.34
N GLU A 499 34.17 8.63 18.26
CA GLU A 499 34.10 9.35 16.99
C GLU A 499 32.72 9.99 16.86
N LEU A 500 32.64 11.31 16.68
CA LEU A 500 31.37 11.99 16.41
C LEU A 500 30.88 11.60 15.01
N ILE A 501 29.65 11.08 14.90
CA ILE A 501 29.07 10.64 13.63
C ILE A 501 27.85 11.44 13.18
N SER A 502 27.12 12.10 14.09
CA SER A 502 26.04 13.05 13.71
C SER A 502 25.63 13.98 14.84
#